data_AF-A0A218QX11-F1
#
_entry.id   AF-A0A218QX11-F1
#
_cell.length_a   1.000
_cell.length_b   1.000
_cell.length_c   1.000
_cell.angle_alpha   90.00
_cell.angle_beta   90.00
_cell.angle_gamma   90.00
#
_symmetry.space_group_name_H-M   'P 1'
#
loop_
_entity.id
_entity.type
_entity.pdbx_description
1 polymer ?
#
loop_
_entity_poly.entity_id
_entity_poly.type
_entity_poly.pdbx_seq_one_letter_code
_entity_poly.pdbx_strand_id
1 'polypeptide(L)'
;NEPAFIKENELANGSMINGNNVIRSFGNYVCKNLTGLSKKADIAMLIVTRTMTQKKPSGVANAAGLAYYGKVCDECHKVGATVDKSRGLNTITTLAHEIAHLLGVPHDGESIPAVPGSPGAESCSPKEGYIMGTTLAHNMTKFSKFSKESAKYLLSLPRASCVYEDC
;
A
#
# COMPACT_ATOMS: atom_id res chain seq x y z
N ASN A 1 -17.25 -16.91 7.75
CA ASN A 1 -17.42 -15.73 8.62
C ASN A 1 -16.31 -14.75 8.34
N GLU A 2 -16.67 -13.49 8.06
CA GLU A 2 -15.72 -12.39 7.86
C GLU A 2 -15.04 -12.03 9.20
N PRO A 3 -13.74 -11.66 9.22
CA PRO A 3 -13.08 -11.18 10.44
C PRO A 3 -13.82 -9.98 11.06
N ALA A 4 -13.93 -9.96 12.40
CA ALA A 4 -14.69 -8.93 13.13
C ALA A 4 -14.25 -7.50 12.78
N PHE A 5 -12.94 -7.29 12.60
CA PHE A 5 -12.40 -5.99 12.25
C PHE A 5 -12.90 -5.44 10.91
N ILE A 6 -13.35 -6.28 9.97
CA ILE A 6 -13.91 -5.77 8.72
C ILE A 6 -15.33 -5.25 8.97
N LYS A 7 -16.14 -6.00 9.72
CA LYS A 7 -17.51 -5.63 10.08
C LYS A 7 -17.56 -4.35 10.92
N GLU A 8 -16.65 -4.18 11.86
CA GLU A 8 -16.52 -2.97 12.69
C GLU A 8 -16.21 -1.70 11.89
N ASN A 9 -15.70 -1.84 10.67
CA ASN A 9 -15.32 -0.74 9.79
C ASN A 9 -16.30 -0.52 8.63
N GLU A 10 -17.44 -1.22 8.62
CA GLU A 10 -18.48 -1.06 7.61
C GLU A 10 -19.12 0.32 7.66
N LEU A 11 -19.44 0.82 6.48
CA LEU A 11 -20.20 2.04 6.24
C LEU A 11 -21.34 1.70 5.27
N ALA A 12 -22.37 2.56 5.24
CA ALA A 12 -23.47 2.47 4.29
C ALA A 12 -24.07 1.04 4.19
N ASN A 13 -24.42 0.46 5.35
CA ASN A 13 -25.00 -0.87 5.49
C ASN A 13 -24.15 -1.98 4.81
N GLY A 14 -22.83 -1.88 4.90
CA GLY A 14 -21.89 -2.89 4.39
C GLY A 14 -21.51 -2.73 2.91
N SER A 15 -22.02 -1.71 2.21
CA SER A 15 -21.61 -1.42 0.83
C SER A 15 -20.24 -0.71 0.74
N MET A 16 -19.79 -0.11 1.85
CA MET A 16 -18.56 0.67 1.94
C MET A 16 -17.75 0.25 3.18
N ILE A 17 -16.46 0.54 3.17
CA ILE A 17 -15.56 0.32 4.30
C ILE A 17 -14.71 1.57 4.56
N ASN A 18 -14.54 1.92 5.83
CA ASN A 18 -13.67 3.01 6.25
C ASN A 18 -12.19 2.59 6.08
N GLY A 19 -11.53 3.06 5.02
CA GLY A 19 -10.17 2.69 4.66
C GLY A 19 -9.13 3.07 5.73
N ASN A 20 -9.22 4.28 6.28
CA ASN A 20 -8.31 4.73 7.34
C ASN A 20 -8.39 3.84 8.59
N ASN A 21 -9.59 3.40 8.97
CA ASN A 21 -9.75 2.57 10.17
C ASN A 21 -9.49 1.08 9.88
N VAL A 22 -9.87 0.57 8.71
CA VAL A 22 -9.67 -0.85 8.39
C VAL A 22 -8.20 -1.19 8.27
N ILE A 23 -7.36 -0.33 7.67
CA ILE A 23 -5.92 -0.62 7.56
C ILE A 23 -5.25 -0.71 8.93
N ARG A 24 -5.63 0.18 9.86
CA ARG A 24 -5.17 0.14 11.26
C ARG A 24 -5.65 -1.11 11.98
N SER A 25 -6.93 -1.47 11.79
CA SER A 25 -7.52 -2.64 12.45
C SER A 25 -6.97 -3.95 11.89
N PHE A 26 -6.69 -4.00 10.59
CA PHE A 26 -6.02 -5.11 9.92
C PHE A 26 -4.58 -5.27 10.41
N GLY A 27 -3.82 -4.17 10.51
CA GLY A 27 -2.49 -4.17 11.12
C GLY A 27 -2.49 -4.72 12.54
N ASN A 28 -3.41 -4.25 13.38
CA ASN A 28 -3.61 -4.76 14.74
C ASN A 28 -3.98 -6.26 14.77
N TYR A 29 -4.76 -6.72 13.80
CA TYR A 29 -5.13 -8.13 13.69
C TYR A 29 -3.93 -8.99 13.30
N VAL A 30 -3.13 -8.55 12.33
CA VAL A 30 -1.92 -9.24 11.87
C VAL A 30 -0.88 -9.35 12.99
N CYS A 31 -0.62 -8.26 13.72
CA CYS A 31 0.39 -8.26 14.79
C CYS A 31 -0.04 -9.04 16.04
N LYS A 32 -1.33 -9.06 16.40
CA LYS A 32 -1.82 -9.82 17.55
C LYS A 32 -1.94 -11.32 17.24
N ASN A 33 -2.09 -11.68 15.97
CA ASN A 33 -2.23 -13.05 15.51
C ASN A 33 -1.03 -13.47 14.66
N LEU A 34 0.20 -13.25 15.15
CA LEU A 34 1.45 -13.72 14.52
C LEU A 34 1.60 -15.24 14.65
N THR A 35 0.70 -16.00 14.06
CA THR A 35 0.72 -17.46 14.02
C THR A 35 0.71 -17.95 12.57
N GLY A 36 1.50 -18.99 12.30
CA GLY A 36 1.58 -19.56 10.96
C GLY A 36 2.05 -18.56 9.89
N LEU A 37 1.20 -18.28 8.91
CA LEU A 37 1.54 -17.49 7.72
C LEU A 37 1.76 -16.00 8.03
N SER A 38 0.99 -15.39 8.93
CA SER A 38 1.15 -13.97 9.29
C SER A 38 2.49 -13.67 9.97
N LYS A 39 3.03 -14.65 10.70
CA LYS A 39 4.36 -14.56 11.31
C LYS A 39 5.48 -14.61 10.28
N LYS A 40 5.32 -15.42 9.25
CA LYS A 40 6.32 -15.63 8.19
C LYS A 40 6.25 -14.59 7.07
N ALA A 41 5.11 -13.94 6.88
CA ALA A 41 4.92 -12.98 5.82
C ALA A 41 5.57 -11.64 6.16
N ASP A 42 6.36 -11.08 5.25
CA ASP A 42 6.89 -9.72 5.37
C ASP A 42 5.87 -8.66 4.99
N ILE A 43 4.90 -9.01 4.14
CA ILE A 43 3.80 -8.12 3.75
C ILE A 43 2.48 -8.88 3.83
N ALA A 44 1.45 -8.25 4.40
CA ALA A 44 0.08 -8.77 4.37
C ALA A 44 -0.86 -7.79 3.65
N MET A 45 -1.62 -8.29 2.68
CA MET A 45 -2.53 -7.48 1.88
C MET A 45 -3.98 -7.93 2.10
N LEU A 46 -4.86 -6.98 2.41
CA LEU A 46 -6.30 -7.18 2.49
C LEU A 46 -6.96 -6.84 1.16
N ILE A 47 -7.65 -7.80 0.54
CA ILE A 47 -8.42 -7.57 -0.69
C ILE A 47 -9.90 -7.55 -0.34
N VAL A 48 -10.58 -6.44 -0.64
CA VAL A 48 -12.03 -6.27 -0.38
C VAL A 48 -12.80 -6.00 -1.66
N THR A 49 -14.06 -6.42 -1.72
CA THR A 49 -14.95 -6.09 -2.85
C THR A 49 -15.80 -4.83 -2.60
N ARG A 50 -15.86 -4.39 -1.33
CA ARG A 50 -16.59 -3.19 -0.89
C ARG A 50 -15.85 -1.92 -1.32
N THR A 51 -16.58 -0.82 -1.51
CA THR A 51 -15.94 0.47 -1.79
C THR A 51 -15.16 0.94 -0.57
N MET A 52 -13.86 1.18 -0.72
CA MET A 52 -13.04 1.73 0.36
C MET A 52 -13.03 3.26 0.30
N THR A 53 -13.17 3.89 1.47
CA THR A 53 -13.07 5.35 1.60
C THR A 53 -11.78 5.78 2.26
N GLN A 54 -11.31 6.98 1.92
CA GLN A 54 -10.18 7.63 2.56
C GLN A 54 -10.55 9.06 2.91
N LYS A 55 -10.26 9.44 4.16
CA LYS A 55 -10.31 10.83 4.61
C LYS A 55 -9.13 11.59 4.02
N LYS A 56 -9.43 12.65 3.29
CA LYS A 56 -8.49 13.63 2.74
C LYS A 56 -8.77 15.01 3.35
N PRO A 57 -7.85 15.99 3.21
CA PRO A 57 -8.11 17.36 3.64
C PRO A 57 -9.37 17.97 3.01
N SER A 58 -9.69 17.58 1.78
CA SER A 58 -10.87 18.04 1.03
C SER A 58 -12.18 17.30 1.36
N GLY A 59 -12.16 16.34 2.29
CA GLY A 59 -13.33 15.52 2.64
C GLY A 59 -13.08 14.02 2.49
N VAL A 60 -14.14 13.24 2.30
CA VAL A 60 -14.05 11.78 2.13
C VAL A 60 -14.08 11.45 0.65
N ALA A 61 -13.10 10.68 0.18
CA ALA A 61 -12.99 10.20 -1.20
C ALA A 61 -12.97 8.68 -1.26
N ASN A 62 -13.23 8.11 -2.43
CA ASN A 62 -13.01 6.69 -2.66
C ASN A 62 -11.50 6.42 -2.87
N ALA A 63 -11.03 5.28 -2.38
CA ALA A 63 -9.67 4.80 -2.57
C ALA A 63 -9.69 3.43 -3.27
N ALA A 64 -8.76 3.26 -4.21
CA ALA A 64 -8.52 1.96 -4.85
C ALA A 64 -7.69 1.04 -3.94
N GLY A 65 -6.74 1.62 -3.21
CA GLY A 65 -5.92 0.94 -2.23
C GLY A 65 -5.42 1.90 -1.15
N LEU A 66 -4.84 1.34 -0.08
CA LEU A 66 -4.16 2.06 0.99
C LEU A 66 -3.02 1.20 1.53
N ALA A 67 -1.87 1.83 1.80
CA ALA A 67 -0.72 1.22 2.46
C ALA A 67 0.02 2.23 3.34
N TYR A 68 0.82 1.72 4.27
CA TYR A 68 1.76 2.55 5.02
C TYR A 68 3.06 2.76 4.23
N TYR A 69 3.69 3.92 4.39
CA TYR A 69 4.96 4.21 3.75
C TYR A 69 6.15 3.59 4.50
N GLY A 70 6.91 2.74 3.80
CA GLY A 70 8.19 2.21 4.27
C GLY A 70 8.10 1.37 5.55
N LYS A 71 7.03 0.57 5.70
CA LYS A 71 6.72 -0.19 6.92
C LYS A 71 6.87 -1.70 6.77
N VAL A 72 7.61 -2.16 5.77
CA VAL A 72 7.70 -3.58 5.38
C VAL A 72 8.17 -4.54 6.49
N CYS A 73 8.92 -4.09 7.50
CA CYS A 73 9.31 -4.93 8.65
C CYS A 73 8.70 -4.47 9.99
N ASP A 74 7.71 -3.58 9.96
CA ASP A 74 6.98 -3.16 11.15
C ASP A 74 5.78 -4.09 11.34
N GLU A 75 5.82 -4.96 12.36
CA GLU A 75 4.84 -6.05 12.54
C GLU A 75 3.37 -5.61 12.47
N CYS A 76 3.07 -4.39 12.93
CA CYS A 76 1.72 -3.82 12.97
C CYS A 76 1.37 -3.01 11.72
N HIS A 77 2.37 -2.61 10.92
CA HIS A 77 2.20 -1.67 9.81
C HIS A 77 2.70 -2.22 8.47
N LYS A 78 3.17 -3.47 8.42
CA LYS A 78 3.51 -4.22 7.20
C LYS A 78 2.29 -4.65 6.37
N VAL A 79 1.26 -3.81 6.37
CA VAL A 79 -0.06 -4.13 5.82
C VAL A 79 -0.51 -3.09 4.80
N GLY A 80 -1.23 -3.58 3.79
CA GLY A 80 -1.96 -2.74 2.84
C GLY A 80 -3.33 -3.33 2.53
N ALA A 81 -4.14 -2.58 1.81
CA ALA A 81 -5.47 -2.98 1.38
C ALA A 81 -5.73 -2.54 -0.06
N THR A 82 -6.44 -3.35 -0.84
CA THR A 82 -6.89 -3.00 -2.20
C THR A 82 -8.34 -3.40 -2.41
N VAL A 83 -9.03 -2.63 -3.24
CA VAL A 83 -10.39 -2.93 -3.69
C VAL A 83 -10.32 -3.75 -4.97
N ASP A 84 -11.07 -4.86 -5.02
CA ASP A 84 -11.28 -5.68 -6.20
C ASP A 84 -12.77 -5.73 -6.56
N LYS A 85 -13.19 -4.84 -7.47
CA LYS A 85 -14.59 -4.79 -7.94
C LYS A 85 -14.86 -5.64 -9.18
N SER A 86 -13.83 -6.05 -9.92
CA SER A 86 -14.01 -6.64 -11.25
C SER A 86 -12.99 -7.71 -11.65
N ARG A 87 -12.07 -8.13 -10.76
CA ARG A 87 -11.07 -9.20 -10.98
C ARG A 87 -10.26 -9.02 -12.27
N GLY A 88 -9.40 -8.00 -12.32
CA GLY A 88 -8.61 -7.70 -13.52
C GLY A 88 -7.24 -7.08 -13.26
N LEU A 89 -6.55 -6.70 -14.34
CA LEU A 89 -5.22 -6.09 -14.32
C LEU A 89 -5.15 -4.87 -13.39
N ASN A 90 -6.24 -4.09 -13.29
CA ASN A 90 -6.32 -2.94 -12.38
C ASN A 90 -6.12 -3.31 -10.90
N THR A 91 -6.62 -4.46 -10.47
CA THR A 91 -6.45 -4.96 -9.10
C THR A 91 -4.99 -5.33 -8.85
N ILE A 92 -4.33 -5.96 -9.83
CA ILE A 92 -2.91 -6.34 -9.73
C ILE A 92 -2.01 -5.11 -9.72
N THR A 93 -2.28 -4.12 -10.59
CA THR A 93 -1.54 -2.85 -10.62
C THR A 93 -1.72 -2.07 -9.32
N THR A 94 -2.94 -2.01 -8.78
CA THR A 94 -3.19 -1.39 -7.46
C THR A 94 -2.46 -2.17 -6.35
N LEU A 95 -2.50 -3.49 -6.37
CA LEU A 95 -1.77 -4.30 -5.38
C LEU A 95 -0.26 -4.01 -5.41
N ALA A 96 0.33 -3.94 -6.62
CA ALA A 96 1.74 -3.58 -6.80
C ALA A 96 2.04 -2.15 -6.31
N HIS A 97 1.12 -1.21 -6.55
CA HIS A 97 1.22 0.17 -6.07
C HIS A 97 1.27 0.24 -4.54
N GLU A 98 0.33 -0.44 -3.86
CA GLU A 98 0.28 -0.44 -2.40
C GLU A 98 1.47 -1.18 -1.76
N ILE A 99 1.96 -2.24 -2.41
CA ILE A 99 3.20 -2.91 -1.98
C ILE A 99 4.42 -1.98 -2.13
N ALA A 100 4.49 -1.21 -3.21
CA ALA A 100 5.58 -0.25 -3.41
C ALA A 100 5.59 0.84 -2.33
N HIS A 101 4.43 1.29 -1.87
CA HIS A 101 4.31 2.17 -0.72
C HIS A 101 4.91 1.55 0.56
N LEU A 102 4.63 0.27 0.85
CA LEU A 102 5.27 -0.45 1.97
C LEU A 102 6.80 -0.52 1.82
N LEU A 103 7.28 -0.57 0.58
CA LEU A 103 8.69 -0.51 0.21
C LEU A 103 9.27 0.92 0.13
N GLY A 104 8.53 1.92 0.61
CA GLY A 104 9.04 3.29 0.76
C GLY A 104 9.04 4.11 -0.53
N VAL A 105 8.22 3.73 -1.51
CA VAL A 105 8.06 4.46 -2.76
C VAL A 105 6.91 5.47 -2.63
N PRO A 106 7.13 6.78 -2.82
CA PRO A 106 6.05 7.77 -2.89
C PRO A 106 5.36 7.76 -4.27
N HIS A 107 4.31 8.57 -4.47
CA HIS A 107 3.78 8.77 -5.82
C HIS A 107 4.82 9.46 -6.72
N ASP A 108 4.82 9.14 -8.01
CA ASP A 108 5.63 9.88 -8.99
C ASP A 108 5.16 11.35 -9.01
N GLY A 109 6.09 12.30 -8.89
CA GLY A 109 5.81 13.74 -8.79
C GLY A 109 5.54 14.25 -7.37
N GLU A 110 5.58 13.38 -6.36
CA GLU A 110 5.44 13.78 -4.96
C GLU A 110 6.76 14.36 -4.42
N SER A 111 6.70 15.59 -3.88
CA SER A 111 7.88 16.31 -3.36
C SER A 111 8.36 15.79 -2.02
N ILE A 112 7.46 15.27 -1.20
CA ILE A 112 7.79 14.72 0.12
C ILE A 112 8.15 13.24 -0.06
N PRO A 113 9.37 12.81 0.33
CA PRO A 113 9.73 11.41 0.24
C PRO A 113 8.93 10.58 1.25
N ALA A 114 8.55 9.36 0.84
CA ALA A 114 7.86 8.39 1.70
C ALA A 114 8.72 7.93 2.89
N VAL A 115 10.05 8.04 2.78
CA VAL A 115 11.03 7.70 3.79
C VAL A 115 12.00 8.86 3.99
N PRO A 116 12.27 9.32 5.23
CA PRO A 116 13.26 10.36 5.48
C PRO A 116 14.64 10.02 4.90
N GLY A 117 15.21 10.97 4.13
CA GLY A 117 16.49 10.82 3.44
C GLY A 117 16.44 10.06 2.11
N SER A 118 15.27 9.53 1.72
CA SER A 118 15.07 8.92 0.40
C SER A 118 15.16 9.98 -0.71
N PRO A 119 15.67 9.62 -1.92
CA PRO A 119 15.68 10.52 -3.07
C PRO A 119 14.28 10.95 -3.54
N GLY A 120 13.21 10.27 -3.09
CA GLY A 120 11.84 10.59 -3.46
C GLY A 120 11.53 10.32 -4.94
N ALA A 121 10.46 10.95 -5.44
CA ALA A 121 10.00 10.79 -6.82
C ALA A 121 9.53 12.10 -7.46
N GLU A 122 9.93 13.25 -6.94
CA GLU A 122 9.51 14.56 -7.45
C GLU A 122 9.91 14.79 -8.92
N SER A 123 11.07 14.24 -9.32
CA SER A 123 11.63 14.43 -10.66
C SER A 123 10.99 13.59 -11.77
N CYS A 124 10.14 12.60 -11.45
CA CYS A 124 9.34 11.92 -12.48
C CYS A 124 7.97 12.58 -12.62
N SER A 125 7.53 12.70 -13.87
CA SER A 125 6.19 13.21 -14.15
C SER A 125 5.14 12.17 -13.79
N PRO A 126 4.10 12.52 -13.01
CA PRO A 126 3.00 11.61 -12.69
C PRO A 126 2.20 11.18 -13.94
N LYS A 127 2.41 11.85 -15.07
CA LYS A 127 1.68 11.63 -16.33
C LYS A 127 2.34 10.65 -17.29
N GLU A 128 3.52 10.12 -16.96
CA GLU A 128 4.20 9.10 -17.78
C GLU A 128 3.56 7.71 -17.67
N GLY A 129 2.62 7.57 -16.73
CA GLY A 129 1.78 6.40 -16.52
C GLY A 129 2.51 5.15 -16.07
N TYR A 130 3.56 5.32 -15.26
CA TYR A 130 4.11 4.27 -14.41
C TYR A 130 3.14 3.92 -13.28
N ILE A 131 3.39 2.80 -12.59
CA ILE A 131 2.53 2.28 -11.51
C ILE A 131 2.26 3.33 -10.41
N MET A 132 3.21 4.21 -10.10
CA MET A 132 3.09 5.24 -9.06
C MET A 132 2.57 6.59 -9.57
N GLY A 133 2.21 6.68 -10.85
CA GLY A 133 1.68 7.89 -11.48
C GLY A 133 0.16 8.03 -11.36
N THR A 134 -0.38 9.08 -11.98
CA THR A 134 -1.82 9.42 -11.96
C THR A 134 -2.54 9.14 -13.27
N THR A 135 -1.80 8.80 -14.33
CA THR A 135 -2.35 8.62 -15.68
C THR A 135 -2.25 7.17 -16.13
N LEU A 136 -3.32 6.62 -16.69
CA LEU A 136 -3.29 5.31 -17.34
C LEU A 136 -2.61 5.44 -18.71
N ALA A 137 -1.40 4.87 -18.87
CA ALA A 137 -0.64 4.94 -20.11
C ALA A 137 0.20 3.67 -20.33
N HIS A 138 1.08 3.71 -21.33
CA HIS A 138 1.88 2.56 -21.80
C HIS A 138 2.84 1.95 -20.77
N ASN A 139 3.14 2.66 -19.66
CA ASN A 139 4.06 2.19 -18.62
C ASN A 139 3.37 1.59 -17.38
N MET A 140 2.06 1.30 -17.45
CA MET A 140 1.25 0.92 -16.28
C MET A 140 1.61 -0.43 -15.61
N THR A 141 2.61 -1.12 -16.14
CA THR A 141 3.20 -2.35 -15.60
C THR A 141 4.65 -2.18 -15.14
N LYS A 142 5.15 -0.94 -15.10
CA LYS A 142 6.53 -0.59 -14.78
C LYS A 142 6.59 0.45 -13.66
N PHE A 143 7.68 0.42 -12.90
CA PHE A 143 8.06 1.49 -12.00
C PHE A 143 9.01 2.47 -12.69
N SER A 144 8.86 3.76 -12.38
CA SER A 144 9.75 4.83 -12.84
C SER A 144 11.17 4.63 -12.30
N LYS A 145 12.16 5.35 -12.85
CA LYS A 145 13.54 5.33 -12.33
C LYS A 145 13.55 5.75 -10.85
N PHE A 146 12.88 6.84 -10.51
CA PHE A 146 12.90 7.40 -9.15
C PHE A 146 12.12 6.55 -8.14
N SER A 147 11.03 5.92 -8.59
CA SER A 147 10.36 4.89 -7.80
C SER A 147 11.32 3.77 -7.38
N LYS A 148 12.14 3.27 -8.33
CA LYS A 148 13.14 2.23 -8.04
C LYS A 148 14.24 2.70 -7.08
N GLU A 149 14.73 3.93 -7.25
CA GLU A 149 15.75 4.48 -6.34
C GLU A 149 15.20 4.68 -4.91
N SER A 150 13.94 5.08 -4.77
CA SER A 150 13.27 5.16 -3.46
C SER A 150 13.18 3.79 -2.78
N ALA A 151 12.80 2.75 -3.52
CA ALA A 151 12.78 1.38 -2.98
C ALA A 151 14.18 0.90 -2.58
N LYS A 152 15.19 1.11 -3.43
CA LYS A 152 16.60 0.78 -3.12
C LYS A 152 17.08 1.46 -1.85
N TYR A 153 16.71 2.73 -1.66
CA TYR A 153 17.07 3.45 -0.44
C TYR A 153 16.46 2.82 0.80
N LEU A 154 15.18 2.39 0.78
CA LEU A 154 14.63 1.68 1.94
C LEU A 154 15.36 0.35 2.17
N LEU A 155 15.62 -0.41 1.10
CA LEU A 155 16.26 -1.73 1.20
C LEU A 155 17.69 -1.67 1.75
N SER A 156 18.39 -0.53 1.60
CA SER A 156 19.71 -0.35 2.21
C SER A 156 19.66 -0.07 3.72
N LEU A 157 18.47 0.13 4.31
CA LEU A 157 18.32 0.40 5.74
C LEU A 157 18.06 -0.90 6.52
N PRO A 158 18.60 -1.03 7.75
CA PRO A 158 18.36 -2.21 8.61
C PRO A 158 16.88 -2.50 8.88
N ARG A 159 16.03 -1.47 8.85
CA ARG A 159 14.58 -1.56 9.07
C ARG A 159 13.81 -2.23 7.90
N ALA A 160 14.50 -2.64 6.85
CA ALA A 160 13.96 -3.39 5.71
C ALA A 160 14.58 -4.80 5.58
N SER A 161 15.35 -5.25 6.57
CA SER A 161 16.10 -6.51 6.52
C SER A 161 15.25 -7.78 6.40
N CYS A 162 13.94 -7.73 6.69
CA CYS A 162 13.07 -8.90 6.57
C CYS A 162 12.75 -9.28 5.12
N VAL A 163 12.89 -8.37 4.15
CA VAL A 163 12.49 -8.62 2.74
C VAL A 163 13.63 -9.04 1.82
N TYR A 164 14.81 -9.33 2.37
CA TYR A 164 15.93 -9.88 1.62
C TYR A 164 16.80 -10.74 2.54
N GLU A 165 17.50 -11.69 1.95
CA GLU A 165 18.47 -12.54 2.64
C GLU A 165 19.83 -12.36 1.94
N ASP A 166 20.91 -12.31 2.72
CA ASP A 166 22.25 -12.36 2.16
C ASP A 166 22.45 -13.75 1.54
N CYS A 167 22.72 -13.77 0.23
CA CYS A 167 22.93 -14.99 -0.56
C CYS A 167 24.38 -15.49 -0.47
#